data_AF-A0A9X6LJE4-F1
#
_entry.id   AF-A0A9X6LJE4-F1
#
_cell.length_a   1.000
_cell.length_b   1.000
_cell.length_c   1.000
_cell.angle_alpha   90.00
_cell.angle_beta   90.00
_cell.angle_gamma   90.00
#
_symmetry.space_group_name_H-M   'P 1'
#
loop_
_entity.id
_entity.type
_entity.pdbx_description
1 polymer ?
#
loop_
_entity_poly.entity_id
_entity_poly.type
_entity_poly.pdbx_seq_one_letter_code
_entity_poly.pdbx_strand_id
1 'polypeptide(L)'
;MKHGYINRILTLNFDNLVQRACSLVNEFPAIYDMTTSSEFRTDLLFDKSVIHLHGQHTGFILCNTEEEVEAQSKVLQPIFDQLDQKSLWIVIGYSGNNDPIFKLLAKKEIFENRLFWVGYENNPPSEMLKSDLLSDEKYAFFIKGFNSDDFFVLVSQHLGCFPPTFIRKPFTHLSDTLDTLARYKIPSINHKTVRYRNIEDSNAIHSLTKNVVQKAISSIENNKKLMAQHYIMAGLFDEVIKLAEEPTDEIDLEFEYQVINALREKNEFSTAIDRLNQLDNKFPNTYEINDRLASMYSQIAYSNNDEDSKGIGLTNAQLCMNFAMKAYSISPSLDSLKRWEARLAFMRAFYFYSLHDEETHVFLHESTSTFIKHVKSFAIENSDKSFSINLHVTARMYIEQQNFEYAQFILESIQDIDSLNTDSQANIMATWGLWYFRNININFDTSLKEGINYYEEGMSLIHKKANDDPNDNLYIAIKQQFLFEHAKFLLQHVQPKEKIISILKECIGLGELSGLNSDIHTEATKILESINIQNTTLSEVAFTTSSNSL
;
A
#
# COMPACT_ATOMS: atom_id res chain seq x y z
N MET A 1 16.38 -8.91 -23.99
CA MET A 1 17.05 -9.77 -24.99
C MET A 1 16.08 -10.39 -25.99
N LYS A 2 15.09 -11.21 -25.57
CA LYS A 2 14.09 -11.82 -26.46
C LYS A 2 13.48 -10.87 -27.49
N HIS A 3 12.93 -9.76 -27.00
CA HIS A 3 12.27 -8.73 -27.82
C HIS A 3 13.24 -7.72 -28.48
N GLY A 4 14.55 -7.95 -28.42
CA GLY A 4 15.54 -7.11 -29.11
C GLY A 4 15.92 -5.79 -28.42
N TYR A 5 15.30 -5.44 -27.28
CA TYR A 5 15.62 -4.18 -26.57
C TYR A 5 16.97 -4.14 -25.83
N ILE A 6 17.51 -5.31 -25.48
CA ILE A 6 18.80 -5.43 -24.77
C ILE A 6 19.67 -6.37 -25.59
N ASN A 7 20.80 -5.85 -26.06
CA ASN A 7 21.74 -6.60 -26.90
C ASN A 7 22.75 -7.38 -26.06
N ARG A 8 23.22 -6.81 -24.95
CA ARG A 8 24.27 -7.42 -24.13
C ARG A 8 24.02 -7.17 -22.66
N ILE A 9 24.35 -8.14 -21.82
CA ILE A 9 24.28 -8.04 -20.36
C ILE A 9 25.67 -8.30 -19.81
N LEU A 10 26.21 -7.34 -19.07
CA LEU A 10 27.46 -7.49 -18.33
C LEU A 10 27.08 -7.77 -16.88
N THR A 11 27.59 -8.87 -16.32
CA THR A 11 27.25 -9.28 -14.96
C THR A 11 28.50 -9.55 -14.15
N LEU A 12 28.48 -9.06 -12.91
CA LEU A 12 29.45 -9.42 -11.88
C LEU A 12 28.98 -10.63 -11.08
N ASN A 13 27.72 -11.04 -11.25
CA ASN A 13 27.17 -12.20 -10.59
C ASN A 13 27.75 -13.49 -11.20
N PHE A 14 28.27 -14.34 -10.32
CA PHE A 14 28.79 -15.67 -10.65
C PHE A 14 27.68 -16.68 -10.93
N ASP A 15 26.49 -16.45 -10.37
CA ASP A 15 25.31 -17.28 -10.60
C ASP A 15 24.78 -17.12 -12.01
N ASN A 16 24.18 -18.19 -12.53
CA ASN A 16 23.61 -18.22 -13.88
C ASN A 16 22.19 -17.63 -13.96
N LEU A 17 21.85 -16.64 -13.12
CA LEU A 17 20.48 -16.09 -13.02
C LEU A 17 19.95 -15.58 -14.37
N VAL A 18 20.76 -14.79 -15.10
CA VAL A 18 20.39 -14.26 -16.42
C VAL A 18 20.19 -15.38 -17.44
N GLN A 19 21.02 -16.41 -17.39
CA GLN A 19 20.94 -17.57 -18.29
C GLN A 19 19.67 -18.38 -18.01
N ARG A 20 19.35 -18.62 -16.73
CA ARG A 20 18.11 -19.27 -16.31
C ARG A 20 16.91 -18.47 -16.77
N ALA A 21 16.90 -17.16 -16.57
CA ALA A 21 15.82 -16.28 -17.03
C ALA A 21 15.64 -16.32 -18.56
N CYS A 22 16.74 -16.31 -19.32
CA CYS A 22 16.71 -16.45 -20.78
C CYS A 22 16.17 -17.83 -21.20
N SER A 23 16.56 -18.90 -20.52
CA SER A 23 16.05 -20.25 -20.80
C SER A 23 14.54 -20.37 -20.59
N LEU A 24 13.98 -19.72 -19.56
CA LEU A 24 12.54 -19.69 -19.29
C LEU A 24 11.72 -19.02 -20.40
N VAL A 25 12.36 -18.21 -21.24
CA VAL A 25 11.71 -17.55 -22.38
C VAL A 25 12.15 -18.13 -23.73
N ASN A 26 12.85 -19.27 -23.72
CA ASN A 26 13.46 -19.94 -24.88
C ASN A 26 14.51 -19.09 -25.63
N GLU A 27 15.27 -18.27 -24.91
CA GLU A 27 16.42 -17.55 -25.47
C GLU A 27 17.73 -18.13 -24.95
N PHE A 28 18.70 -18.30 -25.84
CA PHE A 28 20.00 -18.88 -25.54
C PHE A 28 21.11 -17.93 -26.03
N PRO A 29 21.41 -16.87 -25.27
CA PRO A 29 22.46 -15.91 -25.66
C PRO A 29 23.86 -16.53 -25.61
N ALA A 30 24.80 -15.95 -26.35
CA ALA A 30 26.21 -16.32 -26.26
C ALA A 30 26.77 -15.96 -24.87
N ILE A 31 27.47 -16.89 -24.25
CA ILE A 31 27.99 -16.73 -22.88
C ILE A 31 29.51 -16.59 -22.93
N TYR A 32 30.03 -15.52 -22.33
CA TYR A 32 31.45 -15.25 -22.25
C TYR A 32 31.89 -15.18 -20.79
N ASP A 33 32.95 -15.90 -20.45
CA ASP A 33 33.60 -15.86 -19.14
C ASP A 33 34.97 -15.18 -19.28
N MET A 34 35.12 -14.03 -18.62
CA MET A 34 36.30 -13.20 -18.74
C MET A 34 37.47 -13.61 -17.83
N THR A 35 37.30 -14.52 -16.87
CA THR A 35 38.43 -14.99 -16.04
C THR A 35 39.22 -16.11 -16.72
N THR A 36 38.63 -16.76 -17.73
CA THR A 36 39.22 -17.94 -18.39
C THR A 36 39.96 -17.63 -19.69
N SER A 37 39.76 -16.44 -20.26
CA SER A 37 40.39 -16.05 -21.54
C SER A 37 41.50 -15.02 -21.34
N SER A 38 42.75 -15.40 -21.62
CA SER A 38 43.90 -14.49 -21.59
C SER A 38 43.96 -13.55 -22.80
N GLU A 39 43.29 -13.89 -23.90
CA GLU A 39 43.20 -13.08 -25.12
C GLU A 39 41.74 -12.97 -25.57
N PHE A 40 41.12 -11.81 -25.35
CA PHE A 40 39.75 -11.57 -25.79
C PHE A 40 39.71 -11.09 -27.24
N ARG A 41 39.01 -11.86 -28.09
CA ARG A 41 38.82 -11.56 -29.51
C ARG A 41 37.50 -10.81 -29.71
N THR A 42 37.61 -9.50 -29.84
CA THR A 42 36.50 -8.56 -30.03
C THR A 42 35.64 -8.86 -31.27
N ASP A 43 36.23 -9.48 -32.29
CA ASP A 43 35.55 -9.94 -33.50
C ASP A 43 34.60 -11.13 -33.28
N LEU A 44 34.73 -11.84 -32.15
CA LEU A 44 33.88 -12.96 -31.77
C LEU A 44 32.78 -12.57 -30.77
N LEU A 45 32.61 -11.26 -30.50
CA LEU A 45 31.57 -10.76 -29.62
C LEU A 45 30.23 -10.64 -30.37
N PHE A 46 29.39 -11.66 -30.25
CA PHE A 46 28.07 -11.69 -30.87
C PHE A 46 27.09 -10.73 -30.16
N ASP A 47 26.12 -10.23 -30.93
CA ASP A 47 24.90 -9.63 -30.37
C ASP A 47 24.08 -10.71 -29.65
N LYS A 48 23.27 -10.30 -28.66
CA LYS A 48 22.62 -11.21 -27.69
C LYS A 48 23.63 -12.03 -26.90
N SER A 49 24.40 -11.36 -26.04
CA SER A 49 25.40 -12.01 -25.19
C SER A 49 25.27 -11.66 -23.71
N VAL A 50 25.74 -12.58 -22.87
CA VAL A 50 25.92 -12.39 -21.43
C VAL A 50 27.41 -12.56 -21.13
N ILE A 51 28.02 -11.52 -20.57
CA ILE A 51 29.45 -11.45 -20.30
C ILE A 51 29.63 -11.44 -18.78
N HIS A 52 30.23 -12.50 -18.24
CA HIS A 52 30.59 -12.59 -16.84
C HIS A 52 31.95 -11.94 -16.63
N LEU A 53 31.96 -10.80 -15.95
CA LEU A 53 33.20 -10.02 -15.77
C LEU A 53 34.08 -10.64 -14.69
N HIS A 54 33.52 -11.12 -13.56
CA HIS A 54 34.28 -11.76 -12.49
C HIS A 54 34.35 -13.30 -12.61
N GLY A 55 33.81 -13.86 -13.69
CA GLY A 55 33.78 -15.30 -13.96
C GLY A 55 32.48 -15.98 -13.55
N GLN A 56 32.36 -17.26 -13.86
CA GLN A 56 31.17 -18.08 -13.54
C GLN A 56 31.39 -18.96 -12.31
N HIS A 57 30.31 -19.33 -11.61
CA HIS A 57 30.36 -20.28 -10.49
C HIS A 57 31.03 -21.63 -10.86
N THR A 58 30.90 -22.07 -12.11
CA THR A 58 31.56 -23.29 -12.63
C THR A 58 32.96 -23.04 -13.19
N GLY A 59 33.44 -21.80 -13.18
CA GLY A 59 34.76 -21.40 -13.62
C GLY A 59 35.84 -21.80 -12.61
N PHE A 60 37.00 -22.21 -13.11
CA PHE A 60 38.14 -22.63 -12.27
C PHE A 60 38.88 -21.44 -11.61
N ILE A 61 38.62 -20.21 -12.08
CA ILE A 61 39.28 -18.98 -11.62
C ILE A 61 38.17 -18.00 -11.22
N LEU A 62 38.14 -17.66 -9.94
CA LEU A 62 37.31 -16.60 -9.39
C LEU A 62 38.26 -15.51 -8.90
N CYS A 63 38.18 -14.30 -9.46
CA CYS A 63 38.99 -13.17 -9.00
C CYS A 63 38.44 -12.68 -7.65
N ASN A 64 39.18 -12.96 -6.57
CA ASN A 64 38.75 -12.63 -5.21
C ASN A 64 39.66 -11.60 -4.53
N THR A 65 40.87 -11.39 -5.06
CA THR A 65 41.88 -10.48 -4.49
C THR A 65 42.01 -9.18 -5.30
N GLU A 66 42.34 -8.06 -4.65
CA GLU A 66 42.48 -6.75 -5.33
C GLU A 66 43.49 -6.79 -6.49
N GLU A 67 44.56 -7.59 -6.37
CA GLU A 67 45.58 -7.78 -7.41
C GLU A 67 45.03 -8.50 -8.65
N GLU A 68 44.22 -9.54 -8.46
CA GLU A 68 43.56 -10.27 -9.55
C GLU A 68 42.57 -9.39 -10.30
N VAL A 69 41.79 -8.57 -9.58
CA VAL A 69 40.78 -7.70 -10.20
C VAL A 69 41.42 -6.52 -10.95
N GLU A 70 42.55 -5.98 -10.47
CA GLU A 70 43.29 -4.92 -11.20
C GLU A 70 44.01 -5.46 -12.44
N ALA A 71 44.54 -6.69 -12.39
CA ALA A 71 45.08 -7.38 -13.57
C ALA A 71 43.98 -7.63 -14.61
N GLN A 72 42.78 -8.01 -14.15
CA GLN A 72 41.61 -8.22 -14.99
C GLN A 72 41.10 -6.92 -15.63
N SER A 73 41.14 -5.79 -14.93
CA SER A 73 40.76 -4.47 -15.47
C SER A 73 41.49 -4.14 -16.79
N LYS A 74 42.78 -4.50 -16.90
CA LYS A 74 43.57 -4.31 -18.13
C LYS A 74 43.11 -5.19 -19.29
N VAL A 75 42.61 -6.39 -19.00
CA VAL A 75 42.04 -7.31 -20.00
C VAL A 75 40.66 -6.84 -20.46
N LEU A 76 39.91 -6.16 -19.59
CA LEU A 76 38.55 -5.72 -19.85
C LEU A 76 38.46 -4.39 -20.62
N GLN A 77 39.48 -3.53 -20.56
CA GLN A 77 39.47 -2.22 -21.23
C GLN A 77 39.08 -2.28 -22.72
N PRO A 78 39.67 -3.16 -23.57
CA PRO A 78 39.30 -3.21 -25.00
C PRO A 78 37.84 -3.63 -25.24
N ILE A 79 37.25 -4.37 -24.29
CA ILE A 79 35.86 -4.82 -24.35
C ILE A 79 34.94 -3.65 -24.06
N PHE A 80 35.23 -2.87 -23.02
CA PHE A 80 34.48 -1.65 -22.72
C PHE A 80 34.51 -0.68 -23.89
N ASP A 81 35.67 -0.48 -24.51
CA ASP A 81 35.83 0.41 -25.66
C ASP A 81 35.00 -0.05 -26.87
N GLN A 82 34.86 -1.36 -27.08
CA GLN A 82 34.02 -1.91 -28.15
C GLN A 82 32.53 -1.85 -27.80
N LEU A 83 32.16 -2.26 -26.58
CA LEU A 83 30.78 -2.29 -26.11
C LEU A 83 30.15 -0.90 -26.11
N ASP A 84 30.96 0.10 -25.85
CA ASP A 84 30.55 1.47 -25.77
C ASP A 84 30.13 2.07 -27.12
N GLN A 85 30.66 1.56 -28.23
CA GLN A 85 30.33 2.05 -29.57
C GLN A 85 28.82 1.91 -29.83
N LYS A 86 28.12 3.06 -29.80
CA LYS A 86 26.67 3.19 -30.05
C LYS A 86 25.75 2.52 -29.02
N SER A 87 26.19 2.34 -27.77
CA SER A 87 25.39 1.69 -26.72
C SER A 87 24.95 2.65 -25.62
N LEU A 88 23.67 2.57 -25.26
CA LEU A 88 23.14 3.17 -24.03
C LEU A 88 23.48 2.25 -22.84
N TRP A 89 23.95 2.83 -21.74
CA TRP A 89 24.32 2.09 -20.54
C TRP A 89 23.22 2.17 -19.48
N ILE A 90 22.84 1.01 -18.93
CA ILE A 90 22.00 0.90 -17.74
C ILE A 90 22.80 0.12 -16.69
N VAL A 91 23.14 0.79 -15.60
CA VAL A 91 23.82 0.19 -14.45
C VAL A 91 22.82 0.07 -13.32
N ILE A 92 22.65 -1.13 -12.77
CA ILE A 92 21.59 -1.43 -11.79
C ILE A 92 21.98 -2.62 -10.92
N GLY A 93 21.59 -2.58 -9.64
CA GLY A 93 21.94 -3.63 -8.68
C GLY A 93 23.44 -3.71 -8.37
N TYR A 94 24.19 -2.65 -8.67
CA TYR A 94 25.63 -2.57 -8.52
C TYR A 94 26.02 -1.30 -7.75
N SER A 95 26.83 -1.44 -6.71
CA SER A 95 27.25 -0.33 -5.86
C SER A 95 28.50 0.39 -6.35
N GLY A 96 29.32 -0.27 -7.18
CA GLY A 96 30.61 0.27 -7.64
C GLY A 96 31.73 0.28 -6.58
N ASN A 97 31.43 0.00 -5.31
CA ASN A 97 32.41 0.11 -4.22
C ASN A 97 33.53 -0.94 -4.37
N ASN A 98 34.77 -0.48 -4.31
CA ASN A 98 35.99 -1.30 -4.37
C ASN A 98 36.09 -2.23 -5.59
N ASP A 99 35.46 -1.85 -6.71
CA ASP A 99 35.46 -2.67 -7.92
C ASP A 99 36.14 -1.91 -9.09
N PRO A 100 37.23 -2.46 -9.66
CA PRO A 100 37.95 -1.90 -10.81
C PRO A 100 37.11 -1.65 -12.06
N ILE A 101 35.95 -2.29 -12.23
CA ILE A 101 35.01 -2.00 -13.32
C ILE A 101 34.46 -0.59 -13.20
N PHE A 102 34.19 -0.11 -11.98
CA PHE A 102 33.77 1.28 -11.76
C PHE A 102 34.85 2.25 -12.25
N LYS A 103 36.13 1.98 -11.97
CA LYS A 103 37.23 2.83 -12.44
C LYS A 103 37.27 2.92 -13.98
N LEU A 104 36.95 1.84 -14.69
CA LEU A 104 36.87 1.83 -16.16
C LEU A 104 35.74 2.73 -16.66
N LEU A 105 34.56 2.66 -16.04
CA LEU A 105 33.44 3.55 -16.36
C LEU A 105 33.76 5.01 -16.04
N ALA A 106 34.38 5.28 -14.88
CA ALA A 106 34.69 6.64 -14.42
C ALA A 106 35.77 7.34 -15.27
N LYS A 107 36.73 6.58 -15.82
CA LYS A 107 37.76 7.11 -16.75
C LYS A 107 37.17 7.69 -18.03
N LYS A 108 35.92 7.35 -18.35
CA LYS A 108 35.29 7.81 -19.58
C LYS A 108 34.96 9.31 -19.52
N GLU A 109 35.30 10.00 -20.60
CA GLU A 109 35.05 11.44 -20.75
C GLU A 109 33.59 11.75 -21.10
N ILE A 110 32.92 10.96 -21.96
CA ILE A 110 31.53 11.19 -22.39
C ILE A 110 30.83 9.87 -22.71
N PHE A 111 29.57 9.70 -22.30
CA PHE A 111 28.67 8.64 -22.74
C PHE A 111 27.74 9.15 -23.85
N GLU A 112 28.13 8.99 -25.12
CA GLU A 112 27.38 9.53 -26.28
C GLU A 112 25.89 9.14 -26.32
N ASN A 113 25.56 7.91 -25.89
CA ASN A 113 24.18 7.40 -25.84
C ASN A 113 23.63 7.35 -24.41
N ARG A 114 24.25 8.12 -23.51
CA ARG A 114 23.91 8.28 -22.09
C ARG A 114 24.20 7.04 -21.25
N LEU A 115 24.43 7.30 -19.96
CA LEU A 115 24.47 6.29 -18.91
C LEU A 115 23.40 6.59 -17.88
N PHE A 116 22.62 5.58 -17.51
CA PHE A 116 21.67 5.63 -16.42
C PHE A 116 22.13 4.71 -15.29
N TRP A 117 22.44 5.31 -14.14
CA TRP A 117 22.76 4.60 -12.92
C TRP A 117 21.52 4.53 -12.03
N VAL A 118 20.93 3.35 -11.91
CA VAL A 118 19.74 3.12 -11.09
C VAL A 118 20.19 2.80 -9.67
N GLY A 119 19.85 3.71 -8.74
CA GLY A 119 20.10 3.56 -7.32
C GLY A 119 19.21 2.50 -6.66
N TYR A 120 19.39 2.32 -5.35
CA TYR A 120 18.51 1.48 -4.54
C TYR A 120 17.53 2.37 -3.77
N GLU A 121 16.26 2.28 -4.12
CA GLU A 121 15.17 3.07 -3.54
C GLU A 121 15.52 4.56 -3.53
N ASN A 122 15.30 5.25 -2.42
CA ASN A 122 15.56 6.69 -2.28
C ASN A 122 16.98 7.01 -1.80
N ASN A 123 17.89 6.03 -1.77
CA ASN A 123 19.25 6.26 -1.30
C ASN A 123 19.99 7.24 -2.22
N PRO A 124 20.73 8.21 -1.65
CA PRO A 124 21.56 9.10 -2.45
C PRO A 124 22.71 8.32 -3.11
N PRO A 125 23.24 8.79 -4.26
CA PRO A 125 24.43 8.21 -4.84
C PRO A 125 25.62 8.35 -3.88
N SER A 126 26.56 7.39 -3.92
CA SER A 126 27.80 7.48 -3.14
C SER A 126 28.65 8.67 -3.59
N GLU A 127 29.50 9.20 -2.71
CA GLU A 127 30.35 10.36 -3.04
C GLU A 127 31.26 10.08 -4.23
N MET A 128 31.83 8.87 -4.32
CA MET A 128 32.64 8.42 -5.47
C MET A 128 31.83 8.44 -6.78
N LEU A 129 30.58 7.97 -6.75
CA LEU A 129 29.71 7.98 -7.93
C LEU A 129 29.39 9.42 -8.37
N LYS A 130 29.12 10.31 -7.41
CA LYS A 130 28.86 11.74 -7.67
C LYS A 130 30.07 12.46 -8.25
N SER A 131 31.26 12.25 -7.70
CA SER A 131 32.46 13.00 -8.11
C SER A 131 33.04 12.49 -9.43
N ASP A 132 33.02 11.18 -9.65
CA ASP A 132 33.87 10.57 -10.68
C ASP A 132 33.09 10.16 -11.94
N LEU A 133 31.78 9.94 -11.84
CA LEU A 133 30.96 9.44 -12.95
C LEU A 133 29.77 10.34 -13.29
N LEU A 134 28.97 10.74 -12.30
CA LEU A 134 27.74 11.49 -12.52
C LEU A 134 28.04 12.95 -12.83
N SER A 135 27.90 13.32 -14.10
CA SER A 135 27.94 14.72 -14.52
C SER A 135 27.15 14.90 -15.81
N ASP A 136 26.57 16.08 -15.97
CA ASP A 136 25.84 16.44 -17.19
C ASP A 136 26.78 16.48 -18.41
N GLU A 137 28.05 16.86 -18.22
CA GLU A 137 29.08 16.86 -19.27
C GLU A 137 29.40 15.44 -19.76
N LYS A 138 29.38 14.45 -18.85
CA LYS A 138 29.54 13.02 -19.21
C LYS A 138 28.27 12.40 -19.79
N TYR A 139 27.11 13.07 -19.72
CA TYR A 139 25.78 12.48 -19.97
C TYR A 139 25.50 11.23 -19.12
N ALA A 140 25.89 11.26 -17.85
CA ALA A 140 25.67 10.18 -16.89
C ALA A 140 24.68 10.62 -15.80
N PHE A 141 23.53 9.96 -15.73
CA PHE A 141 22.39 10.34 -14.91
C PHE A 141 22.11 9.32 -13.81
N PHE A 142 21.69 9.79 -12.64
CA PHE A 142 21.27 8.95 -11.52
C PHE A 142 19.74 8.88 -11.43
N ILE A 143 19.20 7.67 -11.31
CA ILE A 143 17.77 7.41 -11.15
C ILE A 143 17.54 6.89 -9.73
N LYS A 144 16.68 7.59 -8.97
CA LYS A 144 16.23 7.20 -7.63
C LYS A 144 14.80 6.65 -7.66
N GLY A 145 14.40 6.00 -6.57
CA GLY A 145 13.04 5.57 -6.30
C GLY A 145 12.71 4.15 -6.76
N PHE A 146 13.70 3.35 -7.15
CA PHE A 146 13.48 1.99 -7.65
C PHE A 146 14.44 0.99 -7.00
N ASN A 147 14.03 -0.27 -6.86
CA ASN A 147 14.95 -1.40 -6.78
C ASN A 147 15.14 -2.02 -8.18
N SER A 148 16.05 -3.00 -8.31
CA SER A 148 16.38 -3.61 -9.61
C SER A 148 15.19 -4.28 -10.29
N ASP A 149 14.36 -4.94 -9.51
CA ASP A 149 13.29 -5.79 -10.01
C ASP A 149 12.12 -4.93 -10.49
N ASP A 150 11.66 -3.99 -9.65
CA ASP A 150 10.59 -3.06 -9.98
C ASP A 150 10.95 -2.20 -11.20
N PHE A 151 12.21 -1.74 -11.31
CA PHE A 151 12.66 -0.99 -12.47
C PHE A 151 12.48 -1.79 -13.76
N PHE A 152 12.96 -3.04 -13.82
CA PHE A 152 12.85 -3.84 -15.04
C PHE A 152 11.43 -4.34 -15.30
N VAL A 153 10.63 -4.61 -14.27
CA VAL A 153 9.19 -4.90 -14.44
C VAL A 153 8.49 -3.70 -15.06
N LEU A 154 8.67 -2.50 -14.53
CA LEU A 154 8.07 -1.28 -15.08
C LEU A 154 8.55 -1.00 -16.50
N VAL A 155 9.86 -1.10 -16.77
CA VAL A 155 10.41 -0.93 -18.13
C VAL A 155 9.80 -1.95 -19.09
N SER A 156 9.70 -3.21 -18.70
CA SER A 156 9.14 -4.25 -19.57
C SER A 156 7.64 -4.12 -19.78
N GLN A 157 6.88 -3.61 -18.81
CA GLN A 157 5.48 -3.21 -18.96
C GLN A 157 5.33 -2.05 -19.96
N HIS A 158 6.11 -0.97 -19.80
CA HIS A 158 6.07 0.18 -20.73
C HIS A 158 6.47 -0.20 -22.16
N LEU A 159 7.35 -1.19 -22.32
CA LEU A 159 7.74 -1.74 -23.62
C LEU A 159 6.75 -2.78 -24.18
N GLY A 160 5.67 -3.08 -23.47
CA GLY A 160 4.62 -4.03 -23.89
C GLY A 160 5.09 -5.48 -23.97
N CYS A 161 6.11 -5.85 -23.19
CA CYS A 161 6.74 -7.18 -23.23
C CYS A 161 6.71 -7.95 -21.90
N PHE A 162 6.06 -7.38 -20.89
CA PHE A 162 5.69 -8.04 -19.65
C PHE A 162 4.18 -8.30 -19.64
N PRO A 163 3.73 -9.45 -19.11
CA PRO A 163 4.51 -10.56 -18.56
C PRO A 163 5.06 -11.47 -19.66
N PRO A 164 6.03 -12.33 -19.35
CA PRO A 164 6.49 -13.35 -20.29
C PRO A 164 5.41 -14.40 -20.55
N THR A 165 5.46 -15.03 -21.73
CA THR A 165 4.45 -16.01 -22.20
C THR A 165 4.27 -17.18 -21.23
N PHE A 166 5.31 -17.64 -20.53
CA PHE A 166 5.19 -18.75 -19.58
C PHE A 166 4.33 -18.41 -18.36
N ILE A 167 4.17 -17.12 -18.04
CA ILE A 167 3.19 -16.65 -17.05
C ILE A 167 1.83 -16.47 -17.72
N ARG A 168 1.77 -15.77 -18.87
CA ARG A 168 0.48 -15.46 -19.51
C ARG A 168 -0.25 -16.70 -20.05
N LYS A 169 0.43 -17.57 -20.78
CA LYS A 169 -0.15 -18.79 -21.38
C LYS A 169 0.84 -19.95 -21.21
N PRO A 170 0.90 -20.58 -20.02
CA PRO A 170 1.91 -21.56 -19.67
C PRO A 170 1.91 -22.81 -20.57
N PHE A 171 0.74 -23.33 -20.94
CA PHE A 171 0.61 -24.50 -21.82
C PHE A 171 0.86 -24.14 -23.29
N THR A 172 0.45 -22.95 -23.75
CA THR A 172 0.87 -22.46 -25.08
C THR A 172 2.39 -22.35 -25.12
N HIS A 173 3.01 -21.72 -24.11
CA HIS A 173 4.47 -21.64 -24.03
C HIS A 173 5.13 -23.03 -24.04
N LEU A 174 4.60 -23.99 -23.27
CA LEU A 174 5.12 -25.36 -23.26
C LEU A 174 4.98 -26.02 -24.64
N SER A 175 3.86 -25.81 -25.35
CA SER A 175 3.67 -26.31 -26.70
C SER A 175 4.70 -25.71 -27.67
N ASP A 176 4.97 -24.41 -27.58
CA ASP A 176 5.98 -23.73 -28.39
C ASP A 176 7.39 -24.28 -28.10
N THR A 177 7.70 -24.54 -26.82
CA THR A 177 8.97 -25.16 -26.41
C THR A 177 9.11 -26.57 -27.01
N LEU A 178 8.04 -27.37 -27.03
CA LEU A 178 8.07 -28.71 -27.63
C LEU A 178 8.34 -28.66 -29.14
N ASP A 179 7.96 -27.58 -29.83
CA ASP A 179 8.21 -27.39 -31.26
C ASP A 179 9.70 -27.14 -31.58
N THR A 180 10.50 -26.78 -30.58
CA THR A 180 11.96 -26.63 -30.73
C THR A 180 12.71 -27.97 -30.63
N LEU A 181 12.05 -29.02 -30.13
CA LEU A 181 12.70 -30.31 -29.90
C LEU A 181 12.91 -31.08 -31.21
N ALA A 182 14.08 -31.72 -31.32
CA ALA A 182 14.34 -32.61 -32.43
C ALA A 182 13.35 -33.78 -32.46
N ARG A 183 12.92 -34.17 -33.67
CA ARG A 183 11.99 -35.28 -33.84
C ARG A 183 12.63 -36.60 -33.39
N TYR A 184 12.17 -37.14 -32.27
CA TYR A 184 12.61 -38.43 -31.74
C TYR A 184 11.48 -39.46 -31.72
N LYS A 185 11.76 -40.66 -32.24
CA LYS A 185 10.87 -41.84 -32.18
C LYS A 185 11.44 -42.84 -31.19
N ILE A 186 10.59 -43.45 -30.36
CA ILE A 186 11.00 -44.45 -29.37
C ILE A 186 11.71 -45.62 -30.10
N PRO A 187 12.88 -46.08 -29.62
CA PRO A 187 13.58 -47.22 -30.21
C PRO A 187 12.71 -48.48 -30.16
N SER A 188 12.59 -49.19 -31.29
CA SER A 188 11.88 -50.48 -31.37
C SER A 188 12.89 -51.60 -31.55
N ILE A 189 12.77 -52.67 -30.76
CA ILE A 189 13.71 -53.81 -30.72
C ILE A 189 13.85 -54.51 -32.11
N ASN A 190 12.88 -54.37 -33.02
CA ASN A 190 12.87 -55.02 -34.35
C ASN A 190 13.47 -54.14 -35.48
N HIS A 191 14.74 -53.76 -35.31
CA HIS A 191 15.38 -52.63 -35.99
C HIS A 191 15.74 -52.75 -37.50
N LYS A 192 15.50 -53.86 -38.22
CA LYS A 192 16.03 -54.04 -39.59
C LYS A 192 15.09 -53.70 -40.75
N THR A 193 13.76 -53.77 -40.58
CA THR A 193 12.79 -53.65 -41.69
C THR A 193 11.90 -52.41 -41.63
N VAL A 194 11.88 -51.67 -40.53
CA VAL A 194 10.92 -50.57 -40.31
C VAL A 194 11.50 -49.16 -40.58
N ARG A 195 12.83 -49.00 -40.62
CA ARG A 195 13.46 -47.68 -40.89
C ARG A 195 13.05 -47.06 -42.23
N TYR A 196 12.72 -47.88 -43.24
CA TYR A 196 12.39 -47.45 -44.60
C TYR A 196 10.88 -47.42 -44.91
N ARG A 197 10.01 -47.77 -43.95
CA ARG A 197 8.54 -47.71 -44.09
C ARG A 197 7.96 -46.67 -43.12
N ASN A 198 8.41 -45.42 -43.20
CA ASN A 198 7.90 -44.34 -42.36
C ASN A 198 6.91 -43.49 -43.17
N ILE A 199 5.61 -43.78 -43.06
CA ILE A 199 4.55 -42.85 -43.50
C ILE A 199 3.87 -42.17 -42.29
N GLU A 200 3.98 -42.70 -41.07
CA GLU A 200 3.26 -42.14 -39.92
C GLU A 200 4.19 -41.52 -38.86
N ASP A 201 4.02 -40.20 -38.68
CA ASP A 201 4.60 -39.40 -37.60
C ASP A 201 3.84 -39.55 -36.26
N SER A 202 2.89 -40.49 -36.18
CA SER A 202 2.00 -40.72 -35.03
C SER A 202 2.72 -41.14 -33.73
N ASN A 203 3.92 -41.72 -33.82
CA ASN A 203 4.67 -42.27 -32.69
C ASN A 203 5.87 -41.41 -32.23
N ALA A 204 6.00 -40.17 -32.70
CA ALA A 204 7.06 -39.31 -32.22
C ALA A 204 6.74 -38.76 -30.81
N ILE A 205 7.73 -38.76 -29.91
CA ILE A 205 7.51 -38.39 -28.50
C ILE A 205 6.95 -36.96 -28.37
N HIS A 206 7.49 -36.01 -29.15
CA HIS A 206 7.02 -34.63 -29.17
C HIS A 206 5.54 -34.53 -29.58
N SER A 207 5.11 -35.27 -30.61
CA SER A 207 3.71 -35.28 -31.06
C SER A 207 2.75 -35.82 -30.00
N LEU A 208 3.12 -36.90 -29.30
CA LEU A 208 2.31 -37.49 -28.24
C LEU A 208 2.14 -36.53 -27.06
N THR A 209 3.24 -35.93 -26.59
CA THR A 209 3.19 -34.92 -25.52
C THR A 209 2.39 -33.69 -25.96
N LYS A 210 2.55 -33.24 -27.21
CA LYS A 210 1.80 -32.11 -27.76
C LYS A 210 0.29 -32.36 -27.71
N ASN A 211 -0.19 -33.57 -27.96
CA ASN A 211 -1.62 -33.88 -27.82
C ASN A 211 -2.14 -33.67 -26.39
N VAL A 212 -1.33 -33.97 -25.37
CA VAL A 212 -1.70 -33.72 -23.96
C VAL A 212 -1.71 -32.22 -23.67
N VAL A 213 -0.68 -31.50 -24.12
CA VAL A 213 -0.59 -30.04 -23.93
C VAL A 213 -1.73 -29.31 -24.66
N GLN A 214 -2.09 -29.73 -25.87
CA GLN A 214 -3.20 -29.15 -26.63
C GLN A 214 -4.55 -29.35 -25.94
N LYS A 215 -4.75 -30.47 -25.24
CA LYS A 215 -5.93 -30.64 -24.38
C LYS A 215 -5.92 -29.63 -23.24
N ALA A 216 -4.78 -29.44 -22.58
CA ALA A 216 -4.65 -28.45 -21.50
C ALA A 216 -4.89 -27.02 -21.99
N ILE A 217 -4.37 -26.64 -23.16
CA ILE A 217 -4.68 -25.34 -23.80
C ILE A 217 -6.20 -25.22 -23.99
N SER A 218 -6.83 -26.25 -24.58
CA SER A 218 -8.25 -26.23 -24.89
C SER A 218 -9.16 -26.21 -23.66
N SER A 219 -8.78 -26.85 -22.56
CA SER A 219 -9.63 -26.95 -21.35
C SER A 219 -9.30 -25.93 -20.26
N ILE A 220 -8.05 -25.46 -20.19
CA ILE A 220 -7.55 -24.57 -19.13
C ILE A 220 -7.34 -23.16 -19.69
N GLU A 221 -6.49 -22.98 -20.70
CA GLU A 221 -6.18 -21.64 -21.22
C GLU A 221 -7.35 -20.98 -21.97
N ASN A 222 -8.27 -21.77 -22.51
CA ASN A 222 -9.51 -21.26 -23.10
C ASN A 222 -10.64 -21.10 -22.08
N ASN A 223 -10.45 -21.48 -20.81
CA ASN A 223 -11.42 -21.24 -19.75
C ASN A 223 -11.28 -19.79 -19.25
N LYS A 224 -12.16 -18.91 -19.73
CA LYS A 224 -12.14 -17.47 -19.42
C LYS A 224 -12.12 -17.18 -17.91
N LYS A 225 -12.94 -17.88 -17.14
CA LYS A 225 -13.06 -17.68 -15.70
C LYS A 225 -11.76 -18.00 -14.97
N LEU A 226 -11.20 -19.17 -15.26
CA LEU A 226 -9.94 -19.60 -14.67
C LEU A 226 -8.78 -18.70 -15.10
N MET A 227 -8.73 -18.32 -16.38
CA MET A 227 -7.69 -17.43 -16.88
C MET A 227 -7.84 -16.00 -16.35
N ALA A 228 -9.06 -15.49 -16.13
CA ALA A 228 -9.27 -14.21 -15.49
C ALA A 228 -8.72 -14.19 -14.06
N GLN A 229 -8.99 -15.24 -13.26
CA GLN A 229 -8.40 -15.37 -11.92
C GLN A 229 -6.86 -15.42 -11.97
N HIS A 230 -6.32 -16.24 -12.87
CA HIS A 230 -4.87 -16.36 -13.08
C HIS A 230 -4.24 -15.01 -13.47
N TYR A 231 -4.87 -14.30 -14.40
CA TYR A 231 -4.43 -12.98 -14.85
C TYR A 231 -4.50 -11.93 -13.75
N ILE A 232 -5.57 -11.89 -12.95
CA ILE A 232 -5.66 -11.00 -11.78
C ILE A 232 -4.51 -11.27 -10.81
N MET A 233 -4.27 -12.53 -10.43
CA MET A 233 -3.20 -12.90 -9.50
C MET A 233 -1.82 -12.55 -10.05
N ALA A 234 -1.64 -12.58 -11.37
CA ALA A 234 -0.41 -12.22 -12.05
C ALA A 234 -0.29 -10.71 -12.37
N GLY A 235 -1.24 -9.87 -11.95
CA GLY A 235 -1.25 -8.41 -12.21
C GLY A 235 -1.53 -8.03 -13.67
N LEU A 236 -2.21 -8.90 -14.42
CA LEU A 236 -2.45 -8.79 -15.86
C LEU A 236 -3.83 -8.21 -16.18
N PHE A 237 -4.10 -7.03 -15.64
CA PHE A 237 -5.43 -6.42 -15.67
C PHE A 237 -5.96 -6.19 -17.09
N ASP A 238 -5.10 -5.74 -18.01
CA ASP A 238 -5.50 -5.54 -19.42
C ASP A 238 -5.91 -6.85 -20.10
N GLU A 239 -5.29 -7.98 -19.75
CA GLU A 239 -5.65 -9.29 -20.31
C GLU A 239 -6.99 -9.78 -19.76
N VAL A 240 -7.32 -9.47 -18.50
CA VAL A 240 -8.65 -9.75 -17.92
C VAL A 240 -9.73 -8.95 -18.63
N ILE A 241 -9.48 -7.66 -18.88
CA ILE A 241 -10.42 -6.77 -19.57
C ILE A 241 -10.66 -7.25 -21.01
N LYS A 242 -9.61 -7.66 -21.73
CA LYS A 242 -9.73 -8.25 -23.08
C LYS A 242 -10.60 -9.50 -23.11
N LEU A 243 -10.52 -10.37 -22.09
CA LEU A 243 -11.39 -11.55 -22.01
C LEU A 243 -12.88 -11.19 -21.98
N ALA A 244 -13.22 -9.98 -21.51
CA ALA A 244 -14.59 -9.48 -21.40
C ALA A 244 -15.09 -8.75 -22.66
N GLU A 245 -14.23 -8.48 -23.65
CA GLU A 245 -14.64 -7.91 -24.95
C GLU A 245 -15.28 -8.97 -25.86
N GLU A 246 -14.95 -10.25 -25.62
CA GLU A 246 -15.54 -11.36 -26.35
C GLU A 246 -17.00 -11.57 -25.92
N PRO A 247 -17.98 -11.49 -26.83
CA PRO A 247 -19.39 -11.57 -26.50
C PRO A 247 -19.74 -12.94 -25.87
N THR A 248 -20.49 -12.92 -24.78
CA THR A 248 -21.03 -14.12 -24.13
C THR A 248 -22.53 -13.97 -23.90
N ASP A 249 -23.28 -15.04 -24.17
CA ASP A 249 -24.73 -15.07 -23.97
C ASP A 249 -25.12 -15.19 -22.48
N GLU A 250 -24.20 -15.67 -21.65
CA GLU A 250 -24.39 -15.85 -20.21
C GLU A 250 -23.45 -14.93 -19.42
N ILE A 251 -23.96 -14.33 -18.33
CA ILE A 251 -23.17 -13.49 -17.42
C ILE A 251 -22.77 -14.37 -16.25
N ASP A 252 -21.48 -14.70 -16.17
CA ASP A 252 -20.88 -15.36 -15.00
C ASP A 252 -20.45 -14.30 -13.99
N LEU A 253 -21.06 -14.32 -12.81
CA LEU A 253 -20.84 -13.32 -11.76
C LEU A 253 -19.39 -13.30 -11.26
N GLU A 254 -18.75 -14.46 -11.16
CA GLU A 254 -17.38 -14.56 -10.65
C GLU A 254 -16.37 -14.05 -11.67
N PHE A 255 -16.58 -14.34 -12.95
CA PHE A 255 -15.79 -13.75 -14.03
C PHE A 255 -15.94 -12.22 -14.06
N GLU A 256 -17.17 -11.70 -14.01
CA GLU A 256 -17.41 -10.26 -14.00
C GLU A 256 -16.76 -9.56 -12.80
N TYR A 257 -16.74 -10.19 -11.61
CA TYR A 257 -16.00 -9.65 -10.47
C TYR A 257 -14.51 -9.55 -10.73
N GLN A 258 -13.89 -10.47 -11.47
CA GLN A 258 -12.48 -10.34 -11.85
C GLN A 258 -12.29 -9.16 -12.82
N VAL A 259 -13.19 -8.98 -13.79
CA VAL A 259 -13.15 -7.84 -14.72
C VAL A 259 -13.31 -6.51 -13.99
N ILE A 260 -14.26 -6.42 -13.06
CA ILE A 260 -14.47 -5.23 -12.21
C ILE A 260 -13.23 -4.94 -11.35
N ASN A 261 -12.60 -5.97 -10.78
CA ASN A 261 -11.36 -5.79 -10.03
C ASN A 261 -10.23 -5.29 -10.95
N ALA A 262 -10.07 -5.83 -12.16
CA ALA A 262 -9.08 -5.36 -13.13
C ALA A 262 -9.27 -3.88 -13.48
N LEU A 263 -10.51 -3.47 -13.79
CA LEU A 263 -10.86 -2.07 -14.06
C LEU A 263 -10.52 -1.16 -12.88
N ARG A 264 -10.77 -1.62 -11.65
CA ARG A 264 -10.42 -0.89 -10.44
C ARG A 264 -8.91 -0.67 -10.29
N GLU A 265 -8.10 -1.71 -10.50
CA GLU A 265 -6.63 -1.59 -10.44
C GLU A 265 -6.07 -0.67 -11.54
N LYS A 266 -6.82 -0.49 -12.63
CA LYS A 266 -6.55 0.46 -13.72
C LYS A 266 -7.07 1.88 -13.47
N ASN A 267 -7.72 2.13 -12.32
CA ASN A 267 -8.44 3.38 -12.01
C ASN A 267 -9.60 3.70 -12.98
N GLU A 268 -10.16 2.71 -13.67
CA GLU A 268 -11.31 2.84 -14.58
C GLU A 268 -12.64 2.68 -13.81
N PHE A 269 -12.82 3.49 -12.76
CA PHE A 269 -13.92 3.33 -11.81
C PHE A 269 -15.32 3.51 -12.43
N SER A 270 -15.49 4.41 -13.41
CA SER A 270 -16.78 4.63 -14.06
C SER A 270 -17.26 3.36 -14.77
N THR A 271 -16.39 2.73 -15.55
CA THR A 271 -16.70 1.48 -16.27
C THR A 271 -16.95 0.32 -15.31
N ALA A 272 -16.20 0.25 -14.21
CA ALA A 272 -16.42 -0.73 -13.15
C ALA A 272 -17.80 -0.58 -12.50
N ILE A 273 -18.24 0.66 -12.25
CA ILE A 273 -19.57 0.96 -11.69
C ILE A 273 -20.67 0.60 -12.69
N ASP A 274 -20.51 0.92 -13.97
CA ASP A 274 -21.50 0.57 -15.00
C ASP A 274 -21.71 -0.94 -15.07
N ARG A 275 -20.62 -1.72 -15.04
CA ARG A 275 -20.69 -3.19 -14.96
C ARG A 275 -21.37 -3.67 -13.68
N LEU A 276 -21.03 -3.09 -12.51
CA LEU A 276 -21.70 -3.45 -11.25
C LEU A 276 -23.20 -3.11 -11.26
N ASN A 277 -23.61 -1.98 -11.84
CA ASN A 277 -25.02 -1.61 -11.98
C ASN A 277 -25.76 -2.59 -12.91
N GLN A 278 -25.12 -3.04 -14.00
CA GLN A 278 -25.66 -4.10 -14.86
C GLN A 278 -25.83 -5.41 -14.08
N LEU A 279 -24.86 -5.76 -13.22
CA LEU A 279 -24.96 -6.92 -12.34
C LEU A 279 -26.08 -6.76 -11.31
N ASP A 280 -26.24 -5.59 -10.68
CA ASP A 280 -27.32 -5.33 -9.71
C ASP A 280 -28.71 -5.47 -10.36
N ASN A 281 -28.85 -5.01 -11.61
CA ASN A 281 -30.09 -5.19 -12.38
C ASN A 281 -30.41 -6.66 -12.67
N LYS A 282 -29.38 -7.49 -12.93
CA LYS A 282 -29.54 -8.91 -13.26
C LYS A 282 -29.68 -9.80 -12.02
N PHE A 283 -28.96 -9.46 -10.96
CA PHE A 283 -28.89 -10.19 -9.70
C PHE A 283 -29.27 -9.26 -8.53
N PRO A 284 -30.52 -8.76 -8.49
CA PRO A 284 -30.95 -7.82 -7.47
C PRO A 284 -30.89 -8.45 -6.08
N ASN A 285 -30.73 -7.62 -5.05
CA ASN A 285 -30.62 -8.05 -3.65
C ASN A 285 -29.40 -8.94 -3.35
N THR A 286 -28.31 -8.78 -4.10
CA THR A 286 -27.05 -9.46 -3.79
C THR A 286 -26.18 -8.59 -2.89
N TYR A 287 -25.79 -9.12 -1.73
CA TYR A 287 -24.95 -8.42 -0.75
C TYR A 287 -23.64 -7.95 -1.38
N GLU A 288 -22.92 -8.85 -2.06
CA GLU A 288 -21.59 -8.58 -2.63
C GLU A 288 -21.62 -7.47 -3.69
N ILE A 289 -22.68 -7.40 -4.50
CA ILE A 289 -22.83 -6.36 -5.52
C ILE A 289 -23.04 -5.01 -4.83
N ASN A 290 -23.95 -4.94 -3.86
CA ASN A 290 -24.25 -3.70 -3.13
C ASN A 290 -23.04 -3.22 -2.30
N ASP A 291 -22.31 -4.11 -1.64
CA ASP A 291 -21.08 -3.76 -0.89
C ASP A 291 -19.95 -3.26 -1.83
N ARG A 292 -19.83 -3.85 -3.02
CA ARG A 292 -18.87 -3.41 -4.05
C ARG A 292 -19.26 -2.06 -4.64
N LEU A 293 -20.53 -1.84 -4.96
CA LEU A 293 -21.04 -0.53 -5.40
C LEU A 293 -20.78 0.55 -4.35
N ALA A 294 -21.10 0.27 -3.08
CA ALA A 294 -20.81 1.19 -1.97
C ALA A 294 -19.32 1.55 -1.92
N SER A 295 -18.44 0.55 -2.09
CA SER A 295 -16.99 0.76 -2.09
C SER A 295 -16.50 1.56 -3.31
N MET A 296 -17.03 1.32 -4.51
CA MET A 296 -16.65 2.06 -5.72
C MET A 296 -17.11 3.51 -5.69
N TYR A 297 -18.36 3.78 -5.31
CA TYR A 297 -18.83 5.14 -5.13
C TYR A 297 -18.05 5.89 -4.05
N SER A 298 -17.63 5.20 -2.99
CA SER A 298 -16.73 5.79 -1.99
C SER A 298 -15.39 6.22 -2.58
N GLN A 299 -14.78 5.42 -3.47
CA GLN A 299 -13.49 5.77 -4.09
C GLN A 299 -13.61 7.01 -4.99
N ILE A 300 -14.65 7.07 -5.84
CA ILE A 300 -14.87 8.21 -6.72
C ILE A 300 -15.23 9.48 -5.94
N ALA A 301 -15.99 9.34 -4.85
CA ALA A 301 -16.34 10.47 -4.00
C ALA A 301 -15.11 11.22 -3.45
N TYR A 302 -13.95 10.54 -3.34
CA TYR A 302 -12.72 11.09 -2.77
C TYR A 302 -11.60 11.30 -3.79
N SER A 303 -11.79 10.92 -5.06
CA SER A 303 -10.73 10.96 -6.08
C SER A 303 -10.56 12.33 -6.77
N ASN A 304 -11.47 13.28 -6.56
CA ASN A 304 -11.45 14.57 -7.24
C ASN A 304 -11.11 15.71 -6.26
N ASN A 305 -9.93 16.31 -6.44
CA ASN A 305 -9.42 17.42 -5.62
C ASN A 305 -9.70 18.82 -6.22
N ASP A 306 -10.49 18.94 -7.30
CA ASP A 306 -10.82 20.24 -7.90
C ASP A 306 -12.06 20.87 -7.25
N GLU A 307 -12.06 22.19 -7.05
CA GLU A 307 -13.17 22.93 -6.42
C GLU A 307 -14.50 22.78 -7.19
N ASP A 308 -14.46 22.60 -8.51
CA ASP A 308 -15.63 22.36 -9.38
C ASP A 308 -16.24 20.94 -9.23
N SER A 309 -15.57 20.05 -8.50
CA SER A 309 -15.96 18.64 -8.37
C SER A 309 -16.76 18.30 -7.09
N LYS A 310 -16.98 19.28 -6.21
CA LYS A 310 -17.64 19.07 -4.89
C LYS A 310 -19.06 18.48 -5.00
N GLY A 311 -19.89 18.97 -5.93
CA GLY A 311 -21.26 18.46 -6.13
C GLY A 311 -21.30 17.02 -6.66
N ILE A 312 -20.32 16.65 -7.49
CA ILE A 312 -20.15 15.27 -7.98
C ILE A 312 -19.67 14.35 -6.85
N GLY A 313 -18.78 14.85 -5.98
CA GLY A 313 -18.32 14.15 -4.78
C GLY A 313 -19.47 13.81 -3.82
N LEU A 314 -20.35 14.78 -3.54
CA LEU A 314 -21.49 14.59 -2.62
C LEU A 314 -22.52 13.59 -3.19
N THR A 315 -22.82 13.66 -4.49
CA THR A 315 -23.74 12.71 -5.14
C THR A 315 -23.21 11.27 -5.02
N ASN A 316 -21.92 11.07 -5.28
CA ASN A 316 -21.29 9.74 -5.13
C ASN A 316 -21.25 9.29 -3.65
N ALA A 317 -21.04 10.22 -2.72
CA ALA A 317 -21.13 9.94 -1.29
C ALA A 317 -22.54 9.47 -0.87
N GLN A 318 -23.60 10.11 -1.39
CA GLN A 318 -24.99 9.69 -1.17
C GLN A 318 -25.24 8.28 -1.73
N LEU A 319 -24.78 8.00 -2.95
CA LEU A 319 -24.88 6.66 -3.55
C LEU A 319 -24.14 5.61 -2.72
N CYS A 320 -22.93 5.94 -2.23
CA CYS A 320 -22.18 5.09 -1.32
C CYS A 320 -23.00 4.69 -0.09
N MET A 321 -23.61 5.67 0.59
CA MET A 321 -24.44 5.41 1.78
C MET A 321 -25.70 4.60 1.46
N ASN A 322 -26.36 4.89 0.35
CA ASN A 322 -27.54 4.14 -0.09
C ASN A 322 -27.21 2.67 -0.35
N PHE A 323 -26.11 2.38 -1.03
CA PHE A 323 -25.68 1.00 -1.29
C PHE A 323 -25.15 0.30 -0.03
N ALA A 324 -24.48 1.01 0.87
CA ALA A 324 -24.06 0.46 2.17
C ALA A 324 -25.27 0.05 3.03
N MET A 325 -26.30 0.89 3.07
CA MET A 325 -27.56 0.58 3.74
C MET A 325 -28.25 -0.63 3.10
N LYS A 326 -28.36 -0.68 1.76
CA LYS A 326 -28.93 -1.84 1.05
C LYS A 326 -28.18 -3.14 1.37
N ALA A 327 -26.85 -3.11 1.33
CA ALA A 327 -26.02 -4.26 1.67
C ALA A 327 -26.29 -4.73 3.10
N TYR A 328 -26.32 -3.81 4.07
CA TYR A 328 -26.69 -4.13 5.45
C TYR A 328 -28.10 -4.74 5.54
N SER A 329 -29.10 -4.17 4.86
CA SER A 329 -30.48 -4.70 4.89
C SER A 329 -30.61 -6.11 4.32
N ILE A 330 -29.76 -6.48 3.34
CA ILE A 330 -29.73 -7.83 2.76
C ILE A 330 -29.09 -8.84 3.72
N SER A 331 -27.98 -8.45 4.37
CA SER A 331 -27.25 -9.31 5.31
C SER A 331 -26.87 -8.52 6.58
N PRO A 332 -27.81 -8.35 7.52
CA PRO A 332 -27.53 -7.68 8.79
C PRO A 332 -26.51 -8.47 9.60
N SER A 333 -25.34 -7.89 9.85
CA SER A 333 -24.28 -8.51 10.63
C SER A 333 -23.39 -7.43 11.25
N LEU A 334 -22.60 -7.82 12.26
CA LEU A 334 -21.62 -6.91 12.84
C LEU A 334 -20.58 -6.46 11.81
N ASP A 335 -20.21 -7.32 10.85
CA ASP A 335 -19.25 -6.97 9.80
C ASP A 335 -19.84 -5.92 8.84
N SER A 336 -21.07 -6.13 8.36
CA SER A 336 -21.75 -5.16 7.48
C SER A 336 -22.00 -3.83 8.18
N LEU A 337 -22.32 -3.84 9.49
CA LEU A 337 -22.46 -2.64 10.31
C LEU A 337 -21.13 -1.90 10.47
N LYS A 338 -20.02 -2.60 10.77
CA LYS A 338 -18.68 -1.99 10.88
C LYS A 338 -18.20 -1.41 9.55
N ARG A 339 -18.47 -2.08 8.42
CA ARG A 339 -18.16 -1.55 7.08
C ARG A 339 -18.93 -0.27 6.80
N TRP A 340 -20.21 -0.21 7.16
CA TRP A 340 -21.01 1.00 7.02
C TRP A 340 -20.47 2.13 7.89
N GLU A 341 -20.18 1.86 9.16
CA GLU A 341 -19.59 2.85 10.08
C GLU A 341 -18.27 3.40 9.55
N ALA A 342 -17.38 2.53 9.06
CA ALA A 342 -16.09 2.93 8.50
C ALA A 342 -16.27 3.89 7.32
N ARG A 343 -17.19 3.60 6.39
CA ARG A 343 -17.49 4.49 5.25
C ARG A 343 -17.97 5.86 5.72
N LEU A 344 -18.85 5.87 6.72
CA LEU A 344 -19.38 7.10 7.30
C LEU A 344 -18.28 7.91 8.01
N ALA A 345 -17.37 7.24 8.72
CA ALA A 345 -16.21 7.87 9.35
C ALA A 345 -15.24 8.49 8.31
N PHE A 346 -14.90 7.76 7.25
CA PHE A 346 -14.07 8.27 6.16
C PHE A 346 -14.69 9.50 5.50
N MET A 347 -16.01 9.45 5.26
CA MET A 347 -16.74 10.56 4.66
C MET A 347 -16.66 11.82 5.51
N ARG A 348 -16.84 11.70 6.83
CA ARG A 348 -16.71 12.83 7.76
C ARG A 348 -15.29 13.37 7.80
N ALA A 349 -14.28 12.51 7.77
CA ALA A 349 -12.88 12.94 7.75
C ALA A 349 -12.56 13.71 6.45
N PHE A 350 -13.09 13.27 5.31
CA PHE A 350 -12.88 13.93 4.03
C PHE A 350 -13.59 15.29 3.95
N TYR A 351 -14.86 15.33 4.34
CA TYR A 351 -15.67 16.56 4.36
C TYR A 351 -15.49 17.39 5.63
N PHE A 352 -14.47 17.11 6.44
CA PHE A 352 -14.24 17.73 7.75
C PHE A 352 -14.13 19.26 7.66
N TYR A 353 -13.48 19.78 6.62
CA TYR A 353 -13.30 21.23 6.41
C TYR A 353 -14.45 21.89 5.62
N SER A 354 -15.35 21.10 5.03
CA SER A 354 -16.52 21.59 4.29
C SER A 354 -17.80 21.55 5.12
N LEU A 355 -17.71 21.37 6.45
CA LEU A 355 -18.87 21.36 7.35
C LEU A 355 -19.61 22.70 7.47
N HIS A 356 -19.12 23.75 6.80
CA HIS A 356 -19.85 25.00 6.59
C HIS A 356 -20.83 24.96 5.40
N ASP A 357 -20.81 23.88 4.61
CA ASP A 357 -21.80 23.60 3.57
C ASP A 357 -23.03 22.92 4.18
N GLU A 358 -24.19 23.59 4.07
CA GLU A 358 -25.44 23.14 4.67
C GLU A 358 -25.91 21.80 4.09
N GLU A 359 -25.73 21.58 2.78
CA GLU A 359 -26.14 20.34 2.11
C GLU A 359 -25.35 19.12 2.61
N THR A 360 -24.03 19.26 2.71
CA THR A 360 -23.15 18.22 3.26
C THR A 360 -23.47 17.94 4.73
N HIS A 361 -23.76 18.97 5.52
CA HIS A 361 -24.13 18.81 6.93
C HIS A 361 -25.43 18.03 7.10
N VAL A 362 -26.49 18.41 6.37
CA VAL A 362 -27.79 17.72 6.38
C VAL A 362 -27.63 16.26 5.98
N PHE A 363 -26.88 15.99 4.91
CA PHE A 363 -26.65 14.62 4.44
C PHE A 363 -25.90 13.76 5.47
N LEU A 364 -24.84 14.28 6.09
CA LEU A 364 -24.11 13.57 7.16
C LEU A 364 -25.00 13.33 8.37
N HIS A 365 -25.85 14.31 8.72
CA HIS A 365 -26.82 14.19 9.79
C HIS A 365 -27.81 13.04 9.53
N GLU A 366 -28.47 13.03 8.38
CA GLU A 366 -29.43 12.00 7.97
C GLU A 366 -28.80 10.61 7.89
N SER A 367 -27.60 10.51 7.31
CA SER A 367 -26.85 9.26 7.21
C SER A 367 -26.50 8.70 8.57
N THR A 368 -26.10 9.56 9.52
CA THR A 368 -25.80 9.17 10.90
C THR A 368 -27.04 8.72 11.65
N SER A 369 -28.14 9.47 11.53
CA SER A 369 -29.42 9.10 12.15
C SER A 369 -29.91 7.75 11.62
N THR A 370 -29.79 7.52 10.32
CA THR A 370 -30.16 6.25 9.69
C THR A 370 -29.29 5.11 10.16
N PHE A 371 -27.97 5.32 10.27
CA PHE A 371 -27.05 4.33 10.82
C PHE A 371 -27.39 4.00 12.29
N ILE A 372 -27.56 5.00 13.15
CA ILE A 372 -27.90 4.79 14.58
C ILE A 372 -29.21 3.99 14.73
N LYS A 373 -30.23 4.27 13.91
CA LYS A 373 -31.47 3.51 13.91
C LYS A 373 -31.20 2.01 13.69
N HIS A 374 -30.34 1.66 12.72
CA HIS A 374 -29.99 0.26 12.45
C HIS A 374 -29.10 -0.34 13.53
N VAL A 375 -28.19 0.44 14.14
CA VAL A 375 -27.42 0.00 15.31
C VAL A 375 -28.34 -0.38 16.48
N LYS A 376 -29.35 0.45 16.77
CA LYS A 376 -30.35 0.15 17.81
C LYS A 376 -31.16 -1.11 17.50
N SER A 377 -31.61 -1.27 16.26
CA SER A 377 -32.31 -2.50 15.84
C SER A 377 -31.40 -3.72 15.98
N PHE A 378 -30.15 -3.63 15.54
CA PHE A 378 -29.16 -4.71 15.66
C PHE A 378 -28.89 -5.07 17.12
N ALA A 379 -28.77 -4.07 17.99
CA ALA A 379 -28.58 -4.21 19.43
C ALA A 379 -29.73 -4.97 20.11
N ILE A 380 -30.97 -4.69 19.71
CA ILE A 380 -32.16 -5.37 20.24
C ILE A 380 -32.19 -6.84 19.78
N GLU A 381 -31.88 -7.10 18.51
CA GLU A 381 -31.87 -8.45 17.94
C GLU A 381 -30.70 -9.31 18.46
N ASN A 382 -29.63 -8.69 18.93
CA ASN A 382 -28.40 -9.34 19.41
C ASN A 382 -28.09 -8.99 20.88
N SER A 383 -29.12 -8.87 21.73
CA SER A 383 -28.99 -8.47 23.14
C SER A 383 -27.95 -9.28 23.92
N ASP A 384 -27.75 -10.54 23.55
CA ASP A 384 -26.87 -11.47 24.26
C ASP A 384 -25.38 -11.32 23.86
N LYS A 385 -25.07 -10.49 22.87
CA LYS A 385 -23.71 -10.30 22.34
C LYS A 385 -23.26 -8.86 22.51
N SER A 386 -22.12 -8.69 23.17
CA SER A 386 -21.46 -7.38 23.21
C SER A 386 -20.80 -7.06 21.88
N PHE A 387 -20.88 -5.81 21.46
CA PHE A 387 -20.19 -5.30 20.26
C PHE A 387 -19.66 -3.89 20.47
N SER A 388 -18.89 -3.38 19.50
CA SER A 388 -18.29 -2.05 19.57
C SER A 388 -18.72 -1.19 18.39
N ILE A 389 -18.83 0.12 18.66
CA ILE A 389 -19.05 1.19 17.67
C ILE A 389 -18.11 2.36 17.98
N ASN A 390 -17.80 3.15 16.97
CA ASN A 390 -16.87 4.29 17.03
C ASN A 390 -17.55 5.65 16.85
N LEU A 391 -18.88 5.74 16.94
CA LEU A 391 -19.60 7.02 16.86
C LEU A 391 -19.18 8.06 17.93
N HIS A 392 -18.63 7.64 19.06
CA HIS A 392 -18.04 8.56 20.05
C HIS A 392 -16.87 9.38 19.47
N VAL A 393 -16.08 8.80 18.55
CA VAL A 393 -15.01 9.51 17.82
C VAL A 393 -15.62 10.61 16.95
N THR A 394 -16.77 10.32 16.33
CA THR A 394 -17.50 11.33 15.55
C THR A 394 -18.00 12.47 16.44
N ALA A 395 -18.60 12.15 17.59
CA ALA A 395 -19.05 13.18 18.52
C ALA A 395 -17.87 14.07 18.98
N ARG A 396 -16.70 13.48 19.27
CA ARG A 396 -15.47 14.22 19.59
C ARG A 396 -15.07 15.21 18.50
N MET A 397 -15.08 14.79 17.24
CA MET A 397 -14.77 15.67 16.10
C MET A 397 -15.69 16.91 16.06
N TYR A 398 -16.99 16.73 16.31
CA TYR A 398 -17.93 17.86 16.36
C TYR A 398 -17.75 18.75 17.59
N ILE A 399 -17.33 18.20 18.74
CA ILE A 399 -16.96 18.99 19.92
C ILE A 399 -15.76 19.90 19.61
N GLU A 400 -14.74 19.38 18.93
CA GLU A 400 -13.55 20.16 18.54
C GLU A 400 -13.90 21.32 17.59
N GLN A 401 -14.93 21.13 16.75
CA GLN A 401 -15.47 22.16 15.87
C GLN A 401 -16.51 23.08 16.52
N GLN A 402 -16.76 22.93 17.83
CA GLN A 402 -17.77 23.69 18.58
C GLN A 402 -19.21 23.47 18.09
N ASN A 403 -19.50 22.38 17.37
CA ASN A 403 -20.86 21.96 17.04
C ASN A 403 -21.41 21.07 18.16
N PHE A 404 -21.72 21.70 19.29
CA PHE A 404 -22.13 21.00 20.51
C PHE A 404 -23.50 20.33 20.38
N GLU A 405 -24.45 20.94 19.65
CA GLU A 405 -25.79 20.39 19.45
C GLU A 405 -25.75 19.04 18.73
N TYR A 406 -24.96 18.94 17.65
CA TYR A 406 -24.88 17.69 16.91
C TYR A 406 -24.06 16.62 17.64
N ALA A 407 -22.99 17.02 18.34
CA ALA A 407 -22.26 16.10 19.21
C ALA A 407 -23.19 15.52 20.31
N GLN A 408 -24.01 16.37 20.93
CA GLN A 408 -25.01 15.96 21.92
C GLN A 408 -26.00 14.97 21.32
N PHE A 409 -26.58 15.27 20.15
CA PHE A 409 -27.49 14.35 19.45
C PHE A 409 -26.88 12.95 19.27
N ILE A 410 -25.62 12.86 18.84
CA ILE A 410 -24.94 11.57 18.65
C ILE A 410 -24.82 10.83 19.99
N LEU A 411 -24.31 11.51 21.02
CA LEU A 411 -24.06 10.90 22.33
C LEU A 411 -25.35 10.42 23.00
N GLU A 412 -26.40 11.26 23.03
CA GLU A 412 -27.73 10.90 23.53
C GLU A 412 -28.31 9.71 22.77
N SER A 413 -28.04 9.64 21.47
CA SER A 413 -28.59 8.56 20.64
C SER A 413 -27.91 7.22 20.86
N ILE A 414 -26.69 7.16 21.41
CA ILE A 414 -25.94 5.90 21.56
C ILE A 414 -25.68 5.48 23.01
N GLN A 415 -25.87 6.37 23.99
CA GLN A 415 -25.57 6.09 25.40
C GLN A 415 -26.41 4.97 26.01
N ASP A 416 -27.67 4.81 25.56
CA ASP A 416 -28.61 3.83 26.12
C ASP A 416 -28.53 2.45 25.43
N ILE A 417 -27.47 2.18 24.66
CA ILE A 417 -27.30 0.89 23.96
C ILE A 417 -26.54 -0.08 24.86
N ASP A 418 -27.28 -0.88 25.64
CA ASP A 418 -26.74 -1.80 26.65
C ASP A 418 -25.80 -2.88 26.10
N SER A 419 -25.98 -3.28 24.84
CA SER A 419 -25.15 -4.31 24.18
C SER A 419 -23.81 -3.78 23.66
N LEU A 420 -23.51 -2.49 23.87
CA LEU A 420 -22.16 -1.98 23.66
C LEU A 420 -21.19 -2.56 24.69
N ASN A 421 -19.99 -2.91 24.26
CA ASN A 421 -18.94 -3.35 25.17
C ASN A 421 -18.50 -2.22 26.12
N THR A 422 -17.89 -2.61 27.24
CA THR A 422 -17.43 -1.68 28.29
C THR A 422 -16.51 -0.59 27.75
N ASP A 423 -15.71 -0.92 26.74
CA ASP A 423 -14.72 -0.01 26.16
C ASP A 423 -15.43 1.09 25.35
N SER A 424 -16.49 0.74 24.59
CA SER A 424 -17.31 1.71 23.85
C SER A 424 -18.11 2.58 24.82
N GLN A 425 -18.71 1.98 25.86
CA GLN A 425 -19.44 2.71 26.90
C GLN A 425 -18.53 3.71 27.63
N ALA A 426 -17.33 3.29 28.04
CA ALA A 426 -16.36 4.16 28.68
C ALA A 426 -15.94 5.34 27.80
N ASN A 427 -15.72 5.10 26.50
CA ASN A 427 -15.40 6.17 25.55
C ASN A 427 -16.57 7.12 25.29
N ILE A 428 -17.82 6.64 25.30
CA ILE A 428 -19.01 7.50 25.22
C ILE A 428 -19.06 8.43 26.44
N MET A 429 -18.88 7.88 27.66
CA MET A 429 -18.86 8.68 28.89
C MET A 429 -17.69 9.68 28.90
N ALA A 430 -16.49 9.26 28.51
CA ALA A 430 -15.36 10.17 28.37
C ALA A 430 -15.63 11.30 27.35
N THR A 431 -16.39 11.03 26.29
CA THR A 431 -16.75 12.03 25.28
C THR A 431 -17.84 12.99 25.79
N TRP A 432 -18.77 12.52 26.62
CA TRP A 432 -19.67 13.41 27.38
C TRP A 432 -18.88 14.34 28.31
N GLY A 433 -17.90 13.81 29.04
CA GLY A 433 -17.03 14.62 29.91
C GLY A 433 -16.32 15.73 29.12
N LEU A 434 -15.78 15.38 27.95
CA LEU A 434 -15.17 16.34 27.02
C LEU A 434 -16.19 17.41 26.55
N TRP A 435 -17.41 16.98 26.21
CA TRP A 435 -18.47 17.89 25.76
C TRP A 435 -18.76 18.96 26.82
N TYR A 436 -18.90 18.59 28.08
CA TYR A 436 -19.13 19.55 29.18
C TYR A 436 -17.97 20.53 29.38
N PHE A 437 -16.72 20.05 29.29
CA PHE A 437 -15.54 20.92 29.43
C PHE A 437 -15.35 21.87 28.25
N ARG A 438 -15.75 21.49 27.03
CA ARG A 438 -15.54 22.32 25.84
C ARG A 438 -16.74 23.19 25.47
N ASN A 439 -17.95 22.86 25.93
CA ASN A 439 -19.17 23.58 25.60
C ASN A 439 -19.24 24.94 26.30
N ILE A 440 -19.00 26.01 25.53
CA ILE A 440 -19.01 27.40 25.99
C ILE A 440 -20.41 27.91 26.40
N ASN A 441 -21.48 27.18 26.07
CA ASN A 441 -22.86 27.57 26.37
C ASN A 441 -23.32 27.09 27.75
N ILE A 442 -22.50 26.33 28.47
CA ILE A 442 -22.81 25.79 29.80
C ILE A 442 -22.09 26.61 30.86
N ASN A 443 -22.76 26.83 31.99
CA ASN A 443 -22.15 27.54 33.10
C ASN A 443 -21.02 26.72 33.75
N PHE A 444 -20.05 27.43 34.33
CA PHE A 444 -18.85 26.84 34.92
C PHE A 444 -19.13 25.71 35.92
N ASP A 445 -20.05 25.92 36.87
CA ASP A 445 -20.31 24.95 37.95
C ASP A 445 -20.90 23.65 37.40
N THR A 446 -21.83 23.76 36.45
CA THR A 446 -22.41 22.59 35.76
C THR A 446 -21.37 21.87 34.92
N SER A 447 -20.60 22.59 34.10
CA SER A 447 -19.53 22.00 33.28
C SER A 447 -18.48 21.29 34.11
N LEU A 448 -18.04 21.89 35.22
CA LEU A 448 -17.05 21.29 36.10
C LEU A 448 -17.57 20.01 36.74
N LYS A 449 -18.78 20.08 37.31
CA LYS A 449 -19.38 18.96 38.03
C LYS A 449 -19.68 17.80 37.09
N GLU A 450 -20.44 18.03 36.02
CA GLU A 450 -20.86 16.96 35.11
C GLU A 450 -19.68 16.45 34.27
N GLY A 451 -18.77 17.35 33.85
CA GLY A 451 -17.55 16.94 33.16
C GLY A 451 -16.72 15.92 33.96
N ILE A 452 -16.51 16.18 35.25
CA ILE A 452 -15.83 15.22 36.15
C ILE A 452 -16.64 13.93 36.30
N ASN A 453 -17.95 14.03 36.58
CA ASN A 453 -18.81 12.85 36.79
C ASN A 453 -18.74 11.88 35.61
N TYR A 454 -18.87 12.37 34.37
CA TYR A 454 -18.85 11.52 33.18
C TYR A 454 -17.50 10.86 32.94
N TYR A 455 -16.38 11.56 33.18
CA TYR A 455 -15.06 10.94 33.11
C TYR A 455 -14.87 9.86 34.19
N GLU A 456 -15.32 10.12 35.42
CA GLU A 456 -15.26 9.15 36.53
C GLU A 456 -16.12 7.92 36.24
N GLU A 457 -17.32 8.11 35.70
CA GLU A 457 -18.20 7.01 35.27
C GLU A 457 -17.53 6.16 34.19
N GLY A 458 -16.98 6.79 33.14
CA GLY A 458 -16.27 6.10 32.07
C GLY A 458 -15.06 5.30 32.59
N MET A 459 -14.25 5.90 33.46
CA MET A 459 -13.14 5.22 34.12
C MET A 459 -13.61 4.04 34.98
N SER A 460 -14.74 4.16 35.69
CA SER A 460 -15.27 3.10 36.56
C SER A 460 -15.68 1.83 35.81
N LEU A 461 -16.16 1.98 34.56
CA LEU A 461 -16.58 0.87 33.70
C LEU A 461 -15.42 -0.05 33.32
N ILE A 462 -14.25 0.54 33.05
CA ILE A 462 -13.04 -0.19 32.62
C ILE A 462 -12.08 -0.46 33.79
N HIS A 463 -12.14 0.31 34.88
CA HIS A 463 -11.33 0.06 36.08
C HIS A 463 -11.58 -1.32 36.69
N LYS A 464 -12.81 -1.83 36.61
CA LYS A 464 -13.13 -3.20 37.06
C LYS A 464 -12.43 -4.30 36.25
N LYS A 465 -12.02 -4.00 35.01
CA LYS A 465 -11.34 -4.90 34.07
C LYS A 465 -9.80 -4.85 34.21
N ALA A 466 -9.26 -3.71 34.63
CA ALA A 466 -7.82 -3.48 34.84
C ALA A 466 -7.19 -4.30 35.99
N ASN A 467 -7.99 -4.95 36.85
CA ASN A 467 -7.46 -5.88 37.86
C ASN A 467 -6.77 -7.12 37.25
N ASP A 468 -6.98 -7.39 35.95
CA ASP A 468 -6.37 -8.50 35.22
C ASP A 468 -5.12 -8.10 34.39
N ASP A 469 -4.90 -6.81 34.11
CA ASP A 469 -3.71 -6.29 33.42
C ASP A 469 -3.40 -4.83 33.83
N PRO A 470 -2.31 -4.57 34.59
CA PRO A 470 -1.94 -3.23 35.05
C PRO A 470 -1.49 -2.28 33.93
N ASN A 471 -1.36 -2.75 32.68
CA ASN A 471 -1.05 -1.94 31.50
C ASN A 471 -2.26 -1.76 30.56
N ASP A 472 -3.49 -1.68 31.09
CA ASP A 472 -4.65 -1.36 30.26
C ASP A 472 -4.52 0.04 29.65
N ASN A 473 -4.08 0.07 28.41
CA ASN A 473 -3.84 1.27 27.61
C ASN A 473 -5.08 2.17 27.54
N LEU A 474 -6.30 1.62 27.63
CA LEU A 474 -7.52 2.42 27.52
C LEU A 474 -7.82 3.22 28.78
N TYR A 475 -7.65 2.63 29.97
CA TYR A 475 -7.83 3.35 31.24
C TYR A 475 -6.84 4.51 31.35
N ILE A 476 -5.56 4.24 31.03
CA ILE A 476 -4.51 5.24 31.04
C ILE A 476 -4.83 6.35 30.03
N ALA A 477 -5.29 6.01 28.82
CA ALA A 477 -5.66 7.00 27.80
C ALA A 477 -6.83 7.89 28.22
N ILE A 478 -7.93 7.31 28.75
CA ILE A 478 -9.08 8.09 29.22
C ILE A 478 -8.68 8.97 30.41
N LYS A 479 -7.92 8.44 31.37
CA LYS A 479 -7.47 9.20 32.53
C LYS A 479 -6.54 10.36 32.13
N GLN A 480 -5.60 10.11 31.22
CA GLN A 480 -4.71 11.15 30.71
C GLN A 480 -5.51 12.26 30.02
N GLN A 481 -6.47 11.88 29.17
CA GLN A 481 -7.33 12.86 28.50
C GLN A 481 -8.18 13.67 29.48
N PHE A 482 -8.78 13.02 30.49
CA PHE A 482 -9.54 13.69 31.54
C PHE A 482 -8.69 14.77 32.22
N LEU A 483 -7.51 14.40 32.71
CA LEU A 483 -6.63 15.33 33.42
C LEU A 483 -6.22 16.51 32.54
N PHE A 484 -5.90 16.23 31.27
CA PHE A 484 -5.53 17.25 30.31
C PHE A 484 -6.66 18.26 30.06
N GLU A 485 -7.86 17.77 29.76
CA GLU A 485 -9.02 18.61 29.46
C GLU A 485 -9.52 19.36 30.69
N HIS A 486 -9.47 18.73 31.87
CA HIS A 486 -9.77 19.37 33.15
C HIS A 486 -8.78 20.51 33.44
N ALA A 487 -7.48 20.30 33.22
CA ALA A 487 -6.49 21.36 33.39
C ALA A 487 -6.73 22.54 32.43
N LYS A 488 -7.04 22.26 31.16
CA LYS A 488 -7.38 23.30 30.16
C LYS A 488 -8.63 24.07 30.54
N PHE A 489 -9.67 23.38 30.99
CA PHE A 489 -10.92 23.99 31.44
C PHE A 489 -10.70 24.93 32.64
N LEU A 490 -9.95 24.49 33.65
CA LEU A 490 -9.61 25.31 34.82
C LEU A 490 -8.77 26.53 34.44
N LEU A 491 -7.82 26.37 33.51
CA LEU A 491 -6.97 27.44 33.01
C LEU A 491 -7.79 28.52 32.28
N GLN A 492 -8.74 28.11 31.43
CA GLN A 492 -9.65 29.01 30.72
C GLN A 492 -10.53 29.83 31.68
N HIS A 493 -10.89 29.26 32.84
CA HIS A 493 -11.74 29.91 33.85
C HIS A 493 -10.94 30.56 34.99
N VAL A 494 -9.65 30.84 34.77
CA VAL A 494 -8.78 31.61 35.67
C VAL A 494 -8.77 31.05 37.10
N GLN A 495 -8.79 29.73 37.22
CA GLN A 495 -8.73 29.03 38.52
C GLN A 495 -7.30 28.99 39.08
N PRO A 496 -7.13 28.70 40.39
CA PRO A 496 -5.81 28.70 41.03
C PRO A 496 -4.79 27.80 40.32
N LYS A 497 -3.63 28.38 39.99
CA LYS A 497 -2.58 27.74 39.19
C LYS A 497 -1.98 26.51 39.87
N GLU A 498 -1.99 26.45 41.20
CA GLU A 498 -1.43 25.33 41.98
C GLU A 498 -2.17 24.03 41.69
N LYS A 499 -3.51 24.09 41.63
CA LYS A 499 -4.36 22.92 41.31
C LYS A 499 -4.11 22.47 39.86
N ILE A 500 -4.00 23.42 38.93
CA ILE A 500 -3.74 23.15 37.51
C ILE A 500 -2.38 22.48 37.32
N ILE A 501 -1.33 22.98 37.96
CA ILE A 501 0.02 22.40 37.92
C ILE A 501 0.02 20.95 38.43
N SER A 502 -0.70 20.68 39.52
CA SER A 502 -0.80 19.31 40.06
C SER A 502 -1.43 18.35 39.06
N ILE A 503 -2.52 18.76 38.41
CA ILE A 503 -3.23 17.95 37.41
C ILE A 503 -2.35 17.71 36.18
N LEU A 504 -1.66 18.75 35.68
CA LEU A 504 -0.76 18.63 34.53
C LEU A 504 0.42 17.67 34.80
N LYS A 505 1.00 17.71 36.00
CA LYS A 505 2.07 16.78 36.38
C LYS A 505 1.61 15.32 36.37
N GLU A 506 0.41 15.05 36.89
CA GLU A 506 -0.17 13.70 36.85
C GLU A 506 -0.43 13.26 35.40
N CYS A 507 -0.99 14.16 34.56
CA CYS A 507 -1.23 13.91 33.14
C CYS A 507 0.07 13.56 32.37
N ILE A 508 1.15 14.29 32.61
CA ILE A 508 2.45 14.08 31.98
C ILE A 508 3.01 12.71 32.40
N GLY A 509 3.00 12.40 33.70
CA GLY A 509 3.50 11.12 34.23
C GLY A 509 2.76 9.90 33.68
N LEU A 510 1.45 10.00 33.43
CA LEU A 510 0.69 8.92 32.77
C LEU A 510 1.13 8.68 31.32
N GLY A 511 1.56 9.73 30.60
CA GLY A 511 2.08 9.62 29.23
C GLY A 511 3.40 8.84 29.18
N GLU A 512 4.26 9.04 30.18
CA GLU A 512 5.56 8.36 30.28
C GLU A 512 5.39 6.86 30.55
N LEU A 513 4.39 6.46 31.35
CA LEU A 513 4.13 5.07 31.71
C LEU A 513 3.67 4.20 30.53
N SER A 514 2.92 4.78 29.58
CA SER A 514 2.34 4.04 28.46
C SER A 514 3.29 3.86 27.27
N GLY A 515 4.46 4.50 27.28
CA GLY A 515 5.37 4.52 26.12
C GLY A 515 4.80 5.22 24.88
N LEU A 516 3.60 5.81 24.98
CA LEU A 516 2.95 6.59 23.94
C LEU A 516 3.44 8.03 24.05
N ASN A 517 4.31 8.45 23.14
CA ASN A 517 4.63 9.86 22.96
C ASN A 517 3.44 10.56 22.30
N SER A 518 2.39 10.84 23.09
CA SER A 518 1.11 11.36 22.62
C SER A 518 1.16 12.88 22.44
N ASP A 519 0.37 13.42 21.51
CA ASP A 519 0.20 14.88 21.33
C ASP A 519 -0.22 15.56 22.64
N ILE A 520 -1.04 14.88 23.45
CA ILE A 520 -1.47 15.32 24.78
C ILE A 520 -0.26 15.52 25.71
N HIS A 521 0.70 14.59 25.77
CA HIS A 521 1.88 14.72 26.62
C HIS A 521 2.73 15.94 26.21
N THR A 522 2.91 16.15 24.90
CA THR A 522 3.64 17.30 24.36
C THR A 522 2.94 18.62 24.69
N GLU A 523 1.62 18.70 24.48
CA GLU A 523 0.85 19.92 24.74
C GLU A 523 0.75 20.21 26.25
N ALA A 524 0.52 19.19 27.08
CA ALA A 524 0.49 19.34 28.54
C ALA A 524 1.84 19.88 29.08
N THR A 525 2.96 19.40 28.54
CA THR A 525 4.31 19.87 28.89
C THR A 525 4.49 21.35 28.51
N LYS A 526 4.08 21.74 27.30
CA LYS A 526 4.13 23.15 26.85
C LYS A 526 3.27 24.07 27.74
N ILE A 527 2.06 23.63 28.12
CA ILE A 527 1.20 24.39 29.01
C ILE A 527 1.87 24.55 30.38
N LEU A 528 2.43 23.47 30.95
CA LEU A 528 3.12 23.51 32.24
C LEU A 528 4.32 24.47 32.22
N GLU A 529 5.14 24.42 31.16
CA GLU A 529 6.26 25.34 30.95
C GLU A 529 5.80 26.79 30.88
N SER A 530 4.73 27.08 30.13
CA SER A 530 4.19 28.43 30.01
C SER A 530 3.71 29.02 31.35
N ILE A 531 3.08 28.19 32.20
CA ILE A 531 2.64 28.59 33.54
C ILE A 531 3.84 28.89 34.45
N ASN A 532 4.90 28.07 34.36
CA ASN A 532 6.12 28.26 35.15
C ASN A 532 6.90 29.52 34.73
N ILE A 533 7.00 29.81 33.43
CA ILE A 533 7.67 31.03 32.92
C ILE A 533 6.94 32.29 33.41
N GLN A 534 5.61 32.30 33.40
CA GLN A 534 4.81 33.40 33.95
C GLN A 534 5.02 33.60 35.46
N ASN A 535 5.16 32.52 36.23
CA ASN A 535 5.43 32.61 37.66
C ASN A 535 6.85 33.13 37.95
N THR A 536 7.83 32.77 37.12
CA THR A 536 9.22 33.26 37.23
C THR A 536 9.30 34.76 36.93
N THR A 537 8.65 35.21 35.86
CA THR A 537 8.58 36.65 35.50
C THR A 537 7.80 37.50 36.51
N LEU A 538 6.68 37.00 37.07
CA LEU A 538 5.96 37.68 38.15
C LEU A 538 6.79 37.77 39.44
N SER A 539 7.58 36.75 39.76
CA SER A 539 8.49 36.74 40.92
C SER A 539 9.63 37.75 40.74
N GLU A 540 10.22 37.86 39.55
CA GLU A 540 11.27 38.85 39.24
C GLU A 540 10.75 40.31 39.27
N VAL A 541 9.50 40.55 38.84
CA VAL A 541 8.85 41.87 38.96
C VAL A 541 8.50 42.21 40.42
N ALA A 542 8.10 41.22 41.23
CA ALA A 542 7.87 41.42 42.67
C ALA A 542 9.18 41.66 43.45
N PHE A 543 10.30 41.05 43.04
CA PHE A 543 11.61 41.31 43.63
C PHE A 543 12.19 42.70 43.27
N THR A 544 11.89 43.22 42.08
CA THR A 544 12.32 44.57 41.66
C THR A 544 11.47 45.69 42.24
N THR A 545 10.24 45.42 42.66
CA THR A 545 9.37 46.40 43.34
C THR A 545 9.57 46.44 44.85
N SER A 546 9.93 45.31 45.49
CA SER A 546 10.25 45.25 46.93
C SER A 546 11.66 45.76 47.29
N SER A 547 12.56 45.88 46.33
CA SER A 547 13.91 46.45 46.51
C SER A 547 13.98 47.98 46.39
N ASN A 548 12.85 48.65 46.11
CA ASN A 548 12.74 50.12 46.04
C ASN A 548 12.05 50.76 47.26
N SER A 549 11.92 50.04 48.38
CA SER A 549 11.34 50.56 49.62
C SER A 549 12.22 50.30 50.84
N LEU A 550 13.45 50.80 50.82
CA LEU A 550 14.31 51.05 52.00
C LEU A 550 15.22 52.24 51.77
#